data_AF-A0A3D1KUL6-F1
#
_entry.id   AF-A0A3D1KUL6-F1
#
_cell.length_a   1.000
_cell.length_b   1.000
_cell.length_c   1.000
_cell.angle_alpha   90.00
_cell.angle_beta   90.00
_cell.angle_gamma   90.00
#
_symmetry.space_group_name_H-M   'P 1'
#
loop_
_entity.id
_entity.type
_entity.pdbx_description
1 polymer ?
#
loop_
_entity_poly.entity_id
_entity_poly.type
_entity_poly.pdbx_seq_one_letter_code
_entity_poly.pdbx_strand_id
1 'polypeptide(L)'
;MKIIQKIMLLGIFIIAFTSCNKKAETKEGSALEPLAYTLYTENSELFVEFKPLVVGEISKFAAHFTILGENFKALTDAKITVSLIVGDKGIKNSVAAPSSPGIFRLALNPTTAGTGTLVFDIQTKDFTDKITIENVVVYPDTKTALAQPPEEAESGAISYLKEQAWKVEFANKAVIKQPFNDVIKTSGQILSAPGDEMIVTAKAGGVVAFSGKNTIVGSAVNSGSSLFTISGGDMTESNIDASVKENKANYLKAKADYERSKSLVADKIVSERDHQQVKLQFENAQTAYATVSKNYGSKGLNVLAPMSGFVKNVLVTEGQYVPSGTPLATISKNKKLIVQANVSQNYFSRLSSITSANFKTPQSDVVYNTTALNGKIISYGKSASAATPFIPVTFEIDNEGQLVSGSIVEIYLKSSPIADALVVPVSALIEEQGIFYVYVQTGGESFQKREVKLGGSDGLNVQVLSGISENERVVTKGGYQIKLSSASGALPAHGHEH
;
A
#
# COMPACT_ATOMS: atom_id res chain seq x y z
N MET A 1 -44.97 -61.28 -12.44
CA MET A 1 -44.42 -62.61 -12.82
C MET A 1 -43.24 -62.86 -11.89
N LYS A 2 -43.48 -63.41 -10.69
CA LYS A 2 -43.19 -64.81 -10.30
C LYS A 2 -41.71 -65.18 -10.56
N ILE A 3 -40.88 -65.67 -9.63
CA ILE A 3 -41.04 -66.14 -8.25
C ILE A 3 -39.63 -66.66 -7.81
N ILE A 4 -39.21 -66.44 -6.54
CA ILE A 4 -38.48 -67.38 -5.64
C ILE A 4 -37.01 -67.78 -6.06
N GLN A 5 -35.96 -67.80 -5.23
CA GLN A 5 -35.80 -68.48 -3.95
C GLN A 5 -34.55 -68.02 -3.18
N LYS A 6 -34.67 -67.94 -1.85
CA LYS A 6 -33.57 -67.95 -0.85
C LYS A 6 -32.79 -69.26 -0.91
N ILE A 7 -31.46 -69.22 -0.79
CA ILE A 7 -30.70 -70.21 0.01
C ILE A 7 -29.54 -69.48 0.71
N MET A 8 -29.60 -69.54 2.04
CA MET A 8 -28.53 -69.25 2.99
C MET A 8 -27.67 -70.52 3.08
N LEU A 9 -26.35 -70.43 2.86
CA LEU A 9 -25.43 -71.48 3.28
C LEU A 9 -24.14 -70.87 3.84
N LEU A 10 -23.91 -71.20 5.10
CA LEU A 10 -22.73 -70.98 5.92
C LEU A 10 -21.53 -71.74 5.31
N GLY A 11 -20.41 -71.05 5.07
CA GLY A 11 -19.20 -71.63 4.48
C GLY A 11 -17.95 -71.19 5.24
N ILE A 12 -17.29 -72.17 5.83
CA ILE A 12 -16.20 -72.11 6.80
C ILE A 12 -14.87 -71.60 6.19
N PHE A 13 -14.14 -70.88 7.05
CA PHE A 13 -12.78 -70.37 6.93
C PHE A 13 -11.76 -71.48 6.60
N ILE A 14 -11.01 -71.34 5.50
CA ILE A 14 -9.71 -72.02 5.29
C ILE A 14 -8.75 -71.00 4.68
N ILE A 15 -7.87 -70.43 5.52
CA ILE A 15 -6.70 -69.67 5.09
C ILE A 15 -5.62 -70.69 4.70
N ALA A 16 -5.34 -70.81 3.40
CA ALA A 16 -4.15 -71.49 2.92
C ALA A 16 -2.96 -70.53 3.00
N PHE A 17 -2.06 -70.77 3.95
CA PHE A 17 -0.73 -70.18 3.96
C PHE A 17 0.10 -70.79 2.81
N THR A 18 0.16 -70.12 1.66
CA THR A 18 1.20 -70.38 0.67
C THR A 18 2.47 -69.65 1.08
N SER A 19 3.35 -70.42 1.71
CA SER A 19 4.75 -70.07 1.97
C SER A 19 5.49 -69.94 0.64
N CYS A 20 5.59 -68.72 0.12
CA CYS A 20 6.55 -68.38 -0.93
C CYS A 20 7.89 -68.04 -0.26
N ASN A 21 8.74 -69.05 -0.20
CA ASN A 21 10.14 -68.97 0.16
C ASN A 21 10.87 -68.06 -0.86
N LYS A 22 10.91 -66.75 -0.60
CA LYS A 22 11.76 -65.83 -1.37
C LYS A 22 13.20 -66.06 -0.94
N LYS A 23 13.95 -66.75 -1.81
CA LYS A 23 15.41 -66.76 -1.82
C LYS A 23 15.91 -65.34 -1.58
N ALA A 24 16.74 -65.18 -0.56
CA ALA A 24 17.57 -64.00 -0.38
C ALA A 24 18.51 -63.92 -1.59
N GLU A 25 18.17 -63.06 -2.54
CA GLU A 25 19.14 -62.51 -3.46
C GLU A 25 20.00 -61.53 -2.65
N THR A 26 21.23 -61.93 -2.39
CA THR A 26 22.32 -61.05 -1.99
C THR A 26 22.43 -59.92 -3.02
N LYS A 27 21.95 -58.72 -2.66
CA LYS A 27 22.36 -57.47 -3.32
C LYS A 27 23.86 -57.29 -3.09
N GLU A 28 24.67 -57.74 -4.04
CA GLU A 28 26.02 -57.23 -4.20
C GLU A 28 25.91 -55.73 -4.56
N GLY A 29 26.54 -54.88 -3.75
CA GLY A 29 26.74 -53.45 -4.04
C GLY A 29 25.66 -52.50 -3.51
N SER A 30 25.47 -52.39 -2.19
CA SER A 30 24.77 -51.23 -1.62
C SER A 30 25.71 -50.02 -1.65
N ALA A 31 25.56 -49.13 -2.62
CA ALA A 31 26.32 -47.88 -2.68
C ALA A 31 25.81 -46.90 -1.60
N LEU A 32 26.72 -46.08 -1.04
CA LEU A 32 26.34 -45.00 -0.14
C LEU A 32 25.65 -43.87 -0.94
N GLU A 33 24.43 -43.53 -0.54
CA GLU A 33 23.69 -42.40 -1.11
C GLU A 33 24.43 -41.08 -0.82
N PRO A 34 24.56 -40.17 -1.81
CA PRO A 34 25.19 -38.87 -1.60
C PRO A 34 24.43 -38.01 -0.60
N LEU A 35 25.17 -37.25 0.20
CA LEU A 35 24.66 -36.16 1.02
C LEU A 35 24.68 -34.86 0.21
N ALA A 36 23.63 -34.05 0.35
CA ALA A 36 23.50 -32.76 -0.31
C ALA A 36 23.22 -31.68 0.73
N TYR A 37 23.94 -30.57 0.65
CA TYR A 37 23.75 -29.42 1.52
C TYR A 37 23.62 -28.14 0.72
N THR A 38 22.79 -27.20 1.18
CA THR A 38 22.67 -25.87 0.59
C THR A 38 22.64 -24.80 1.66
N LEU A 39 23.60 -23.88 1.59
CA LEU A 39 23.78 -22.84 2.58
C LEU A 39 24.04 -21.50 1.90
N TYR A 40 23.70 -20.44 2.62
CA TYR A 40 23.81 -19.07 2.16
C TYR A 40 24.59 -18.23 3.17
N THR A 41 25.33 -17.27 2.64
CA THR A 41 25.85 -16.12 3.38
C THR A 41 25.23 -14.86 2.80
N GLU A 42 25.77 -13.69 3.13
CA GLU A 42 25.39 -12.44 2.47
C GLU A 42 25.83 -12.40 1.00
N ASN A 43 26.95 -13.05 0.66
CA ASN A 43 27.61 -12.90 -0.65
C ASN A 43 27.55 -14.16 -1.52
N SER A 44 27.43 -15.34 -0.91
CA SER A 44 27.59 -16.62 -1.61
C SER A 44 26.51 -17.64 -1.23
N GLU A 45 26.15 -18.49 -2.18
CA GLU A 45 25.48 -19.77 -1.92
C GLU A 45 26.45 -20.91 -2.22
N LEU A 46 26.46 -21.90 -1.34
CA LEU A 46 27.07 -23.21 -1.57
C LEU A 46 25.97 -24.24 -1.75
N PHE A 47 25.97 -24.95 -2.87
CA PHE A 47 25.32 -26.25 -3.00
C PHE A 47 26.41 -27.30 -3.16
N VAL A 48 26.49 -28.26 -2.23
CA VAL A 48 27.56 -29.28 -2.25
C VAL A 48 27.00 -30.68 -2.10
N GLU A 49 27.53 -31.58 -2.91
CA GLU A 49 27.21 -33.00 -2.87
C GLU A 49 28.47 -33.83 -2.64
N PHE A 50 28.39 -34.80 -1.72
CA PHE A 50 29.49 -35.71 -1.42
C PHE A 50 28.98 -37.01 -0.82
N LYS A 51 29.72 -38.11 -1.01
CA LYS A 51 29.40 -39.37 -0.32
C LYS A 51 29.69 -39.26 1.18
N PRO A 52 28.92 -39.94 2.05
CA PRO A 52 29.18 -40.03 3.48
C PRO A 52 30.67 -40.23 3.77
N LEU A 53 31.18 -39.49 4.75
CA LEU A 53 32.61 -39.46 5.06
C LEU A 53 32.99 -40.74 5.82
N VAL A 54 33.96 -41.50 5.30
CA VAL A 54 34.45 -42.74 5.92
C VAL A 54 35.95 -42.62 6.18
N VAL A 55 36.41 -43.05 7.35
CA VAL A 55 37.83 -43.02 7.71
C VAL A 55 38.65 -43.85 6.72
N GLY A 56 39.70 -43.25 6.17
CA GLY A 56 40.62 -43.89 5.23
C GLY A 56 40.15 -43.91 3.77
N GLU A 57 38.91 -43.48 3.48
CA GLU A 57 38.40 -43.37 2.12
C GLU A 57 38.41 -41.91 1.63
N ILE A 58 38.80 -41.71 0.36
CA ILE A 58 38.74 -40.39 -0.25
C ILE A 58 37.28 -40.06 -0.59
N SER A 59 36.72 -39.05 0.08
CA SER A 59 35.44 -38.47 -0.30
C SER A 59 35.66 -37.28 -1.23
N LYS A 60 34.99 -37.31 -2.40
CA LYS A 60 35.01 -36.25 -3.40
C LYS A 60 33.78 -35.36 -3.20
N PHE A 61 33.99 -34.05 -3.28
CA PHE A 61 32.96 -33.03 -3.16
C PHE A 61 32.73 -32.38 -4.51
N ALA A 62 31.47 -32.35 -4.96
CA ALA A 62 31.02 -31.50 -6.05
C ALA A 62 30.40 -30.24 -5.43
N ALA A 63 31.18 -29.16 -5.36
CA ALA A 63 30.77 -27.91 -4.72
C ALA A 63 30.44 -26.84 -5.77
N HIS A 64 29.16 -26.47 -5.84
CA HIS A 64 28.64 -25.39 -6.67
C HIS A 64 28.58 -24.10 -5.85
N PHE A 65 29.35 -23.09 -6.25
CA PHE A 65 29.36 -21.78 -5.62
C PHE A 65 28.69 -20.75 -6.54
N THR A 66 27.70 -20.06 -5.97
CA THR A 66 26.95 -19.00 -6.62
C THR A 66 27.23 -17.68 -5.92
N ILE A 67 27.54 -16.62 -6.68
CA ILE A 67 27.60 -15.24 -6.21
C ILE A 67 26.17 -14.71 -6.12
N LEU A 68 25.80 -14.18 -4.96
CA LEU A 68 24.50 -13.58 -4.70
C LEU A 68 24.46 -12.11 -5.16
N GLY A 69 23.27 -11.63 -5.51
CA GLY A 69 23.08 -10.27 -5.99
C GLY A 69 21.73 -10.12 -6.68
N GLU A 70 21.63 -9.17 -7.61
CA GLU A 70 20.41 -8.96 -8.40
C GLU A 70 20.08 -10.14 -9.32
N ASN A 71 21.13 -10.83 -9.79
CA ASN A 71 21.08 -12.08 -10.52
C ASN A 71 22.18 -12.99 -9.97
N PHE A 72 21.83 -14.23 -9.68
CA PHE A 72 22.75 -15.22 -9.16
C PHE A 72 23.64 -15.74 -10.28
N LYS A 73 24.95 -15.73 -10.06
CA LYS A 73 25.96 -16.09 -11.08
C LYS A 73 26.95 -17.11 -10.54
N ALA A 74 27.51 -17.91 -11.44
CA ALA A 74 28.54 -18.88 -11.11
C ALA A 74 29.81 -18.16 -10.60
N LEU A 75 30.41 -18.64 -9.51
CA LEU A 75 31.71 -18.16 -9.04
C LEU A 75 32.82 -18.69 -9.95
N THR A 76 33.48 -17.82 -10.72
CA THR A 76 34.46 -18.22 -11.76
C THR A 76 35.91 -18.01 -11.39
N ASP A 77 36.22 -17.12 -10.44
CA ASP A 77 37.59 -16.78 -10.03
C ASP A 77 37.67 -16.74 -8.50
N ALA A 78 38.04 -17.87 -7.90
CA ALA A 78 38.19 -18.00 -6.46
C ALA A 78 39.14 -19.15 -6.10
N LYS A 79 39.87 -18.98 -5.00
CA LYS A 79 40.51 -20.08 -4.29
C LYS A 79 39.54 -20.61 -3.24
N ILE A 80 39.18 -21.88 -3.34
CA ILE A 80 38.32 -22.56 -2.37
C ILE A 80 39.16 -23.49 -1.52
N THR A 81 38.97 -23.44 -0.21
CA THR A 81 39.54 -24.42 0.73
C THR A 81 38.43 -25.09 1.51
N VAL A 82 38.34 -26.42 1.43
CA VAL A 82 37.49 -27.20 2.33
C VAL A 82 38.33 -27.75 3.48
N SER A 83 37.83 -27.62 4.70
CA SER A 83 38.44 -28.18 5.91
C SER A 83 37.42 -29.05 6.65
N LEU A 84 37.82 -30.23 7.08
CA LEU A 84 37.04 -31.08 8.00
C LEU A 84 37.74 -31.08 9.36
N ILE A 85 36.99 -30.69 10.39
CA ILE A 85 37.48 -30.60 11.78
C ILE A 85 36.69 -31.60 12.63
N VAL A 86 37.38 -32.56 13.26
CA VAL A 86 36.79 -33.57 14.15
C VAL A 86 37.57 -33.55 15.46
N GLY A 87 36.98 -33.00 16.52
CA GLY A 87 37.71 -32.68 17.76
C GLY A 87 38.89 -31.74 17.50
N ASP A 88 40.08 -32.10 17.97
CA ASP A 88 41.31 -31.31 17.77
C ASP A 88 42.04 -31.60 16.44
N LYS A 89 41.48 -32.48 15.60
CA LYS A 89 42.11 -32.90 14.33
C LYS A 89 41.43 -32.24 13.14
N GLY A 90 42.23 -31.65 12.26
CA GLY A 90 41.76 -31.00 11.04
C GLY A 90 42.48 -31.51 9.80
N ILE A 91 41.74 -31.79 8.73
CA ILE A 91 42.27 -32.02 7.39
C ILE A 91 41.73 -30.96 6.44
N LYS A 92 42.48 -30.62 5.40
CA LYS A 92 42.04 -29.63 4.42
C LYS A 92 42.52 -29.93 3.01
N ASN A 93 41.78 -29.41 2.03
CA ASN A 93 42.12 -29.44 0.62
C ASN A 93 41.75 -28.10 -0.02
N SER A 94 42.59 -27.63 -0.94
CA SER A 94 42.36 -26.35 -1.63
C SER A 94 42.46 -26.54 -3.14
N VAL A 95 41.63 -25.79 -3.87
CA VAL A 95 41.70 -25.64 -5.32
C VAL A 95 41.75 -24.15 -5.67
N ALA A 96 42.55 -23.81 -6.67
CA ALA A 96 42.78 -22.41 -7.06
C ALA A 96 41.84 -21.92 -8.19
N ALA A 97 41.12 -22.84 -8.84
CA ALA A 97 40.23 -22.54 -9.94
C ALA A 97 39.10 -23.58 -10.04
N PRO A 98 37.94 -23.21 -10.57
CA PRO A 98 36.85 -24.14 -10.80
C PRO A 98 37.13 -25.05 -12.00
N SER A 99 36.51 -26.23 -12.00
CA SER A 99 36.55 -27.20 -13.10
C SER A 99 35.56 -26.90 -14.24
N SER A 100 34.52 -26.12 -13.94
CA SER A 100 33.51 -25.54 -14.83
C SER A 100 32.97 -24.30 -14.09
N PRO A 101 32.49 -23.22 -14.74
CA PRO A 101 32.02 -22.03 -14.03
C PRO A 101 31.17 -22.37 -12.80
N GLY A 102 31.60 -21.94 -11.60
CA GLY A 102 30.93 -22.22 -10.33
C GLY A 102 31.20 -23.59 -9.68
N ILE A 103 31.78 -24.55 -10.40
CA ILE A 103 31.94 -25.94 -9.94
C ILE A 103 33.38 -26.23 -9.51
N PHE A 104 33.58 -26.42 -8.21
CA PHE A 104 34.86 -26.75 -7.60
C PHE A 104 34.86 -28.20 -7.12
N ARG A 105 35.83 -28.98 -7.59
CA ARG A 105 36.00 -30.38 -7.21
C ARG A 105 37.06 -30.48 -6.12
N LEU A 106 36.64 -30.81 -4.91
CA LEU A 106 37.53 -30.96 -3.74
C LEU A 106 37.57 -32.43 -3.32
N ALA A 107 38.59 -32.81 -2.56
CA ALA A 107 38.69 -34.15 -2.02
C ALA A 107 39.31 -34.14 -0.63
N LEU A 108 38.72 -34.88 0.30
CA LEU A 108 39.25 -35.10 1.65
C LEU A 108 39.38 -36.59 1.93
N ASN A 109 40.39 -36.96 2.70
CA ASN A 109 40.58 -38.33 3.22
C ASN A 109 40.49 -38.30 4.75
N PRO A 110 39.29 -38.52 5.34
CA PRO A 110 39.08 -38.46 6.78
C PRO A 110 39.98 -39.45 7.53
N THR A 111 40.57 -39.01 8.63
CA THR A 111 41.48 -39.85 9.45
C THR A 111 40.92 -40.18 10.83
N THR A 112 39.81 -39.54 11.22
CA THR A 112 39.23 -39.64 12.57
C THR A 112 37.72 -39.71 12.43
N ALA A 113 37.11 -40.75 13.01
CA ALA A 113 35.67 -40.91 13.08
C ALA A 113 35.08 -40.01 14.18
N GLY A 114 33.80 -39.64 14.02
CA GLY A 114 33.07 -38.81 14.95
C GLY A 114 32.28 -37.70 14.26
N THR A 115 31.66 -36.85 15.06
CA THR A 115 30.96 -35.66 14.57
C THR A 115 31.97 -34.54 14.35
N GLY A 116 31.93 -33.95 13.16
CA GLY A 116 32.81 -32.87 12.77
C GLY A 116 32.09 -31.72 12.08
N THR A 117 32.89 -30.73 11.72
CA THR A 117 32.46 -29.52 11.04
C THR A 117 33.18 -29.41 9.71
N LEU A 118 32.42 -29.21 8.63
CA LEU A 118 32.99 -28.84 7.32
C LEU A 118 32.99 -27.33 7.18
N VAL A 119 34.14 -26.77 6.82
CA VAL A 119 34.32 -25.34 6.59
C VAL A 119 34.81 -25.12 5.17
N PHE A 120 34.07 -24.31 4.40
CA PHE A 120 34.44 -23.87 3.07
C PHE A 120 34.86 -22.40 3.14
N ASP A 121 36.18 -22.16 3.05
CA ASP A 121 36.74 -20.82 2.92
C ASP A 121 36.81 -20.43 1.44
N ILE A 122 36.15 -19.32 1.10
CA ILE A 122 36.07 -18.77 -0.25
C ILE A 122 36.93 -17.51 -0.28
N GLN A 123 37.96 -17.50 -1.12
CA GLN A 123 38.81 -16.34 -1.32
C GLN A 123 38.73 -15.88 -2.77
N THR A 124 38.11 -14.73 -2.99
CA THR A 124 38.05 -14.06 -4.29
C THR A 124 38.95 -12.82 -4.27
N LYS A 125 39.00 -12.08 -5.38
CA LYS A 125 39.66 -10.76 -5.43
C LYS A 125 38.85 -9.68 -4.71
N ASP A 126 37.52 -9.79 -4.72
CA ASP A 126 36.61 -8.74 -4.27
C ASP A 126 36.13 -8.93 -2.83
N PHE A 127 36.03 -10.19 -2.39
CA PHE A 127 35.56 -10.56 -1.05
C PHE A 127 36.13 -11.90 -0.58
N THR A 128 36.09 -12.11 0.73
CA THR A 128 36.30 -13.41 1.38
C THR A 128 35.04 -13.84 2.09
N ASP A 129 34.76 -15.13 2.09
CA ASP A 129 33.54 -15.67 2.68
C ASP A 129 33.78 -17.05 3.31
N LYS A 130 32.92 -17.45 4.24
CA LYS A 130 33.03 -18.72 4.97
C LYS A 130 31.67 -19.36 5.14
N ILE A 131 31.55 -20.60 4.68
CA ILE A 131 30.34 -21.42 4.84
C ILE A 131 30.67 -22.64 5.70
N THR A 132 29.82 -22.91 6.69
CA THR A 132 30.06 -23.97 7.67
C THR A 132 28.88 -24.93 7.72
N ILE A 133 29.17 -26.23 7.59
CA ILE A 133 28.22 -27.33 7.79
C ILE A 133 28.58 -28.00 9.10
N GLU A 134 27.74 -27.79 10.11
CA GLU A 134 27.90 -28.38 11.43
C GLU A 134 27.36 -29.81 11.47
N ASN A 135 27.82 -30.57 12.46
CA ASN A 135 27.33 -31.91 12.78
C ASN A 135 27.45 -32.95 11.65
N VAL A 136 28.49 -32.84 10.82
CA VAL A 136 28.78 -33.82 9.75
C VAL A 136 29.37 -35.08 10.37
N VAL A 137 28.77 -36.23 10.11
CA VAL A 137 29.22 -37.52 10.66
C VAL A 137 30.33 -38.11 9.80
N VAL A 138 31.45 -38.46 10.43
CA VAL A 138 32.52 -39.28 9.85
C VAL A 138 32.44 -40.68 10.41
N TYR A 139 32.09 -41.63 9.55
CA TYR A 139 31.92 -43.03 9.90
C TYR A 139 33.26 -43.75 10.01
N PRO A 140 33.43 -44.68 10.97
CA PRO A 140 34.64 -45.49 11.08
C PRO A 140 34.83 -46.45 9.91
N ASP A 141 33.73 -46.93 9.30
CA ASP A 141 33.74 -47.86 8.17
C ASP A 141 32.45 -47.77 7.34
N THR A 142 32.48 -48.30 6.11
CA THR A 142 31.36 -48.28 5.16
C THR A 142 30.12 -49.02 5.67
N LYS A 143 30.26 -50.04 6.53
CA LYS A 143 29.11 -50.81 7.04
C LYS A 143 28.29 -49.95 8.01
N THR A 144 28.96 -49.18 8.86
CA THR A 144 28.27 -48.25 9.77
C THR A 144 27.54 -47.14 9.02
N ALA A 145 28.12 -46.63 7.93
CA ALA A 145 27.48 -45.63 7.07
C ALA A 145 26.22 -46.17 6.37
N LEU A 146 26.24 -47.44 5.91
CA LEU A 146 25.09 -48.07 5.27
C LEU A 146 23.94 -48.40 6.24
N ALA A 147 24.21 -48.51 7.54
CA ALA A 147 23.20 -48.78 8.56
C ALA A 147 22.40 -47.53 8.98
N GLN A 148 22.84 -46.34 8.55
CA GLN A 148 22.21 -45.05 8.82
C GLN A 148 22.04 -44.28 7.50
N PRO A 149 21.10 -44.71 6.63
CA PRO A 149 20.86 -44.01 5.37
C PRO A 149 20.42 -42.56 5.64
N PRO A 150 20.74 -41.62 4.74
CA PRO A 150 20.24 -40.25 4.82
C PRO A 150 18.71 -40.23 4.87
N GLU A 151 18.12 -39.22 5.50
CA GLU A 151 16.67 -38.99 5.39
C GLU A 151 16.27 -38.81 3.91
N GLU A 152 15.20 -39.49 3.49
CA GLU A 152 14.72 -39.43 2.10
C GLU A 152 14.32 -37.99 1.72
N ALA A 153 14.76 -37.55 0.54
CA ALA A 153 14.34 -36.28 -0.03
C ALA A 153 12.83 -36.26 -0.30
N GLU A 154 12.17 -35.14 0.01
CA GLU A 154 10.72 -34.99 -0.17
C GLU A 154 10.26 -35.29 -1.61
N SER A 155 9.28 -36.20 -1.73
CA SER A 155 8.64 -36.55 -3.00
C SER A 155 7.93 -35.34 -3.62
N GLY A 156 8.11 -35.12 -4.93
CA GLY A 156 7.46 -34.02 -5.68
C GLY A 156 8.34 -32.79 -5.97
N ALA A 157 9.65 -32.89 -5.74
CA ALA A 157 10.63 -31.87 -6.10
C ALA A 157 10.77 -31.66 -7.62
N ILE A 158 10.82 -30.40 -8.04
CA ILE A 158 11.19 -29.96 -9.39
C ILE A 158 12.69 -29.75 -9.41
N SER A 159 13.37 -30.50 -10.26
CA SER A 159 14.81 -30.30 -10.48
C SER A 159 15.10 -29.16 -11.46
N TYR A 160 16.00 -28.25 -11.07
CA TYR A 160 16.54 -27.18 -11.90
C TYR A 160 18.00 -26.93 -11.56
N LEU A 161 18.90 -27.30 -12.49
CA LEU A 161 20.34 -27.35 -12.23
C LEU A 161 20.96 -25.95 -12.07
N LYS A 162 22.02 -25.82 -11.26
CA LYS A 162 22.74 -24.55 -11.07
C LYS A 162 23.27 -24.00 -12.38
N GLU A 163 23.81 -24.86 -13.24
CA GLU A 163 24.34 -24.48 -14.54
C GLU A 163 23.23 -24.02 -15.51
N GLN A 164 21.98 -24.44 -15.31
CA GLN A 164 20.83 -23.89 -16.02
C GLN A 164 20.47 -22.51 -15.44
N ALA A 165 20.42 -22.39 -14.12
CA ALA A 165 20.09 -21.15 -13.42
C ALA A 165 21.07 -20.01 -13.74
N TRP A 166 22.37 -20.28 -13.77
CA TRP A 166 23.40 -19.26 -14.05
C TRP A 166 23.34 -18.69 -15.48
N LYS A 167 22.70 -19.40 -16.41
CA LYS A 167 22.52 -18.97 -17.81
C LYS A 167 21.34 -18.01 -18.00
N VAL A 168 20.50 -17.83 -17.00
CA VAL A 168 19.33 -16.95 -17.05
C VAL A 168 19.39 -15.89 -15.94
N GLU A 169 18.38 -15.01 -15.92
CA GLU A 169 18.13 -14.14 -14.78
C GLU A 169 17.43 -14.93 -13.69
N PHE A 170 18.21 -15.55 -12.82
CA PHE A 170 17.75 -16.31 -11.67
C PHE A 170 18.13 -15.60 -10.39
N ALA A 171 17.22 -15.56 -9.42
CA ALA A 171 17.50 -15.12 -8.06
C ALA A 171 16.42 -15.66 -7.12
N ASN A 172 16.79 -15.86 -5.86
CA ASN A 172 15.84 -16.15 -4.79
C ASN A 172 16.14 -15.26 -3.58
N LYS A 173 15.18 -15.15 -2.67
CA LYS A 173 15.35 -14.44 -1.40
C LYS A 173 14.72 -15.22 -0.25
N ALA A 174 15.36 -15.13 0.91
CA ALA A 174 14.75 -15.57 2.15
C ALA A 174 13.53 -14.70 2.45
N VAL A 175 12.43 -15.35 2.82
CA VAL A 175 11.18 -14.69 3.17
C VAL A 175 11.27 -14.28 4.63
N ILE A 176 11.25 -12.99 4.89
CA ILE A 176 11.36 -12.42 6.25
C ILE A 176 10.07 -11.68 6.60
N LYS A 177 9.72 -11.69 7.89
CA LYS A 177 8.66 -10.81 8.39
C LYS A 177 9.19 -9.40 8.51
N GLN A 178 8.40 -8.43 8.09
CA GLN A 178 8.73 -7.02 8.21
C GLN A 178 7.49 -6.13 8.33
N PRO A 179 7.65 -4.89 8.84
CA PRO A 179 6.57 -3.91 8.81
C PRO A 179 6.11 -3.64 7.38
N PHE A 180 4.80 -3.70 7.17
CA PHE A 180 4.20 -3.57 5.83
C PHE A 180 2.93 -2.72 5.86
N ASN A 181 2.73 -1.90 4.83
CA ASN A 181 1.49 -1.16 4.62
C ASN A 181 0.86 -1.63 3.30
N ASP A 182 -0.41 -2.01 3.33
CA ASP A 182 -1.18 -2.21 2.10
C ASP A 182 -1.38 -0.84 1.43
N VAL A 183 -1.24 -0.81 0.10
CA VAL A 183 -1.39 0.41 -0.70
C VAL A 183 -2.48 0.19 -1.74
N ILE A 184 -3.53 1.00 -1.65
CA ILE A 184 -4.57 1.04 -2.66
C ILE A 184 -4.30 2.24 -3.57
N LYS A 185 -3.88 1.95 -4.80
CA LYS A 185 -3.77 2.94 -5.86
C LYS A 185 -5.16 3.29 -6.39
N THR A 186 -5.48 4.58 -6.44
CA THR A 186 -6.71 5.10 -7.04
C THR A 186 -6.53 6.54 -7.55
N SER A 187 -7.60 7.12 -8.08
CA SER A 187 -7.70 8.53 -8.43
C SER A 187 -8.73 9.25 -7.56
N GLY A 188 -8.65 10.56 -7.58
CA GLY A 188 -9.53 11.41 -6.80
C GLY A 188 -9.43 12.87 -7.21
N GLN A 189 -9.96 13.72 -6.36
CA GLN A 189 -9.96 15.16 -6.56
C GLN A 189 -9.69 15.90 -5.26
N ILE A 190 -9.11 17.08 -5.40
CA ILE A 190 -8.97 18.04 -4.31
C ILE A 190 -10.22 18.92 -4.30
N LEU A 191 -10.91 19.01 -3.17
CA LEU A 191 -12.07 19.88 -2.96
C LEU A 191 -11.76 20.94 -1.91
N SER A 192 -12.53 22.02 -1.90
CA SER A 192 -12.47 23.00 -0.81
C SER A 192 -13.09 22.41 0.46
N ALA A 193 -12.46 22.64 1.61
CA ALA A 193 -13.04 22.21 2.88
C ALA A 193 -14.33 22.97 3.22
N PRO A 194 -15.32 22.33 3.87
CA PRO A 194 -16.49 23.04 4.37
C PRO A 194 -16.11 24.22 5.27
N GLY A 195 -16.69 25.39 5.03
CA GLY A 195 -16.39 26.62 5.78
C GLY A 195 -15.13 27.37 5.32
N ASP A 196 -14.36 26.81 4.37
CA ASP A 196 -13.25 27.53 3.73
C ASP A 196 -13.73 28.42 2.58
N GLU A 197 -14.97 28.21 2.11
CA GLU A 197 -15.65 29.04 1.12
C GLU A 197 -16.96 29.61 1.66
N MET A 198 -17.26 30.85 1.30
CA MET A 198 -18.55 31.49 1.55
C MET A 198 -19.09 32.16 0.29
N ILE A 199 -20.37 31.92 0.03
CA ILE A 199 -21.11 32.56 -1.07
C ILE A 199 -21.63 33.92 -0.58
N VAL A 200 -21.33 34.95 -1.35
CA VAL A 200 -21.84 36.30 -1.17
C VAL A 200 -23.13 36.42 -1.96
N THR A 201 -24.22 36.78 -1.30
CA THR A 201 -25.55 36.91 -1.93
C THR A 201 -26.05 38.35 -1.90
N ALA A 202 -26.87 38.71 -2.88
CA ALA A 202 -27.65 39.94 -2.86
C ALA A 202 -28.58 39.97 -1.65
N LYS A 203 -28.61 41.10 -0.93
CA LYS A 203 -29.50 41.32 0.23
C LYS A 203 -30.77 42.08 -0.12
N ALA A 204 -30.81 42.70 -1.30
CA ALA A 204 -31.96 43.39 -1.87
C ALA A 204 -31.95 43.20 -3.38
N GLY A 205 -33.10 43.44 -4.02
CA GLY A 205 -33.18 43.49 -5.48
C GLY A 205 -32.61 44.80 -6.02
N GLY A 206 -31.95 44.76 -7.18
CA GLY A 206 -31.45 45.97 -7.84
C GLY A 206 -30.38 45.70 -8.90
N VAL A 207 -29.82 46.77 -9.45
CA VAL A 207 -28.75 46.73 -10.44
C VAL A 207 -27.39 46.65 -9.76
N VAL A 208 -26.56 45.69 -10.16
CA VAL A 208 -25.23 45.45 -9.59
C VAL A 208 -24.19 46.38 -10.21
N ALA A 209 -23.38 47.01 -9.37
CA ALA A 209 -22.17 47.73 -9.74
C ALA A 209 -20.96 47.18 -8.97
N PHE A 210 -19.83 47.01 -9.64
CA PHE A 210 -18.63 46.39 -9.09
C PHE A 210 -17.77 47.42 -8.36
N SER A 211 -17.20 47.04 -7.21
CA SER A 211 -16.36 47.93 -6.39
C SER A 211 -14.89 47.96 -6.86
N GLY A 212 -14.63 47.81 -8.16
CA GLY A 212 -13.29 47.91 -8.76
C GLY A 212 -12.43 46.66 -8.53
N LYS A 213 -11.21 46.82 -7.97
CA LYS A 213 -10.22 45.73 -7.88
C LYS A 213 -10.70 44.54 -7.03
N ASN A 214 -11.55 44.78 -6.04
CA ASN A 214 -12.04 43.75 -5.12
C ASN A 214 -13.02 42.76 -5.75
N THR A 215 -13.43 42.94 -7.01
CA THR A 215 -14.29 42.02 -7.75
C THR A 215 -13.55 41.25 -8.85
N ILE A 216 -12.23 41.41 -8.96
CA ILE A 216 -11.43 40.66 -9.93
C ILE A 216 -11.14 39.29 -9.32
N VAL A 217 -11.45 38.22 -10.07
CA VAL A 217 -11.13 36.83 -9.68
C VAL A 217 -9.64 36.71 -9.37
N GLY A 218 -9.32 36.08 -8.23
CA GLY A 218 -7.97 35.95 -7.68
C GLY A 218 -7.53 37.11 -6.78
N SER A 219 -8.29 38.20 -6.69
CA SER A 219 -7.92 39.33 -5.82
C SER A 219 -8.13 39.01 -4.35
N ALA A 220 -7.15 39.37 -3.53
CA ALA A 220 -7.25 39.28 -2.08
C ALA A 220 -8.25 40.30 -1.53
N VAL A 221 -9.08 39.86 -0.59
CA VAL A 221 -10.09 40.69 0.08
C VAL A 221 -10.05 40.45 1.58
N ASN A 222 -10.27 41.50 2.37
CA ASN A 222 -10.44 41.40 3.81
C ASN A 222 -11.93 41.33 4.17
N SER A 223 -12.28 40.74 5.31
CA SER A 223 -13.64 40.83 5.85
C SER A 223 -14.10 42.30 5.92
N GLY A 224 -15.31 42.58 5.47
CA GLY A 224 -15.87 43.93 5.38
C GLY A 224 -15.46 44.73 4.13
N SER A 225 -14.59 44.20 3.26
CA SER A 225 -14.25 44.89 2.00
C SER A 225 -15.47 45.00 1.08
N SER A 226 -15.70 46.16 0.48
CA SER A 226 -16.78 46.32 -0.50
C SER A 226 -16.47 45.51 -1.76
N LEU A 227 -17.42 44.66 -2.16
CA LEU A 227 -17.36 43.87 -3.39
C LEU A 227 -18.32 44.46 -4.42
N PHE A 228 -19.60 44.58 -4.09
CA PHE A 228 -20.62 45.06 -5.00
C PHE A 228 -21.42 46.18 -4.36
N THR A 229 -22.05 47.01 -5.18
CA THR A 229 -23.12 47.92 -4.77
C THR A 229 -24.38 47.53 -5.53
N ILE A 230 -25.51 47.46 -4.84
CA ILE A 230 -26.82 47.22 -5.44
C ILE A 230 -27.62 48.52 -5.33
N SER A 231 -27.97 49.12 -6.45
CA SER A 231 -28.82 50.32 -6.48
C SER A 231 -30.21 49.97 -7.00
N GLY A 232 -31.20 50.78 -6.60
CA GLY A 232 -32.55 50.66 -7.14
C GLY A 232 -32.65 51.02 -8.62
N GLY A 233 -31.66 51.73 -9.16
CA GLY A 233 -31.65 52.23 -10.54
C GLY A 233 -32.92 53.04 -10.86
N ASP A 234 -33.36 52.99 -12.11
CA ASP A 234 -34.62 53.59 -12.57
C ASP A 234 -35.84 52.69 -12.34
N MET A 235 -35.75 51.72 -11.43
CA MET A 235 -36.82 50.76 -11.22
C MET A 235 -37.98 51.38 -10.46
N THR A 236 -39.19 51.10 -10.97
CA THR A 236 -40.46 51.52 -10.37
C THR A 236 -40.90 50.63 -9.22
N GLU A 237 -40.46 49.37 -9.19
CA GLU A 237 -40.82 48.37 -8.18
C GLU A 237 -39.57 47.83 -7.47
N SER A 238 -39.71 47.49 -6.18
CA SER A 238 -38.64 46.94 -5.33
C SER A 238 -37.36 47.78 -5.26
N ASN A 239 -37.51 49.10 -5.32
CA ASN A 239 -36.41 50.06 -5.30
C ASN A 239 -35.86 50.24 -3.87
N ILE A 240 -34.66 49.72 -3.62
CA ILE A 240 -33.98 49.84 -2.31
C ILE A 240 -33.73 51.30 -1.92
N ASP A 241 -33.43 52.17 -2.88
CA ASP A 241 -33.15 53.59 -2.63
C ASP A 241 -34.42 54.31 -2.16
N ALA A 242 -35.58 53.97 -2.74
CA ALA A 242 -36.88 54.48 -2.32
C ALA A 242 -37.25 53.98 -0.92
N SER A 243 -37.05 52.69 -0.65
CA SER A 243 -37.33 52.09 0.67
C SER A 243 -36.51 52.75 1.79
N VAL A 244 -35.22 53.01 1.56
CA VAL A 244 -34.37 53.71 2.53
C VAL A 244 -34.83 55.15 2.75
N LYS A 245 -35.22 55.88 1.69
CA LYS A 245 -35.75 57.25 1.80
C LYS A 245 -37.04 57.31 2.60
N GLU A 246 -37.99 56.41 2.32
CA GLU A 246 -39.28 56.33 3.00
C GLU A 246 -39.11 56.04 4.50
N ASN A 247 -38.33 55.00 4.83
CA ASN A 247 -38.07 54.65 6.23
C ASN A 247 -37.31 55.75 6.98
N LYS A 248 -36.40 56.47 6.30
CA LYS A 248 -35.73 57.64 6.89
C LYS A 248 -36.72 58.75 7.21
N ALA A 249 -37.63 59.06 6.29
CA ALA A 249 -38.64 60.09 6.49
C ALA A 249 -39.58 59.73 7.65
N ASN A 250 -40.03 58.47 7.71
CA ASN A 250 -40.86 57.97 8.81
C ASN A 250 -40.14 58.02 10.16
N TYR A 251 -38.87 57.59 10.21
CA TYR A 251 -38.02 57.70 11.39
C TYR A 251 -37.87 59.15 11.86
N LEU A 252 -37.58 60.09 10.95
CA LEU A 252 -37.45 61.51 11.28
C LEU A 252 -38.75 62.10 11.83
N LYS A 253 -39.90 61.73 11.24
CA LYS A 253 -41.22 62.13 11.74
C LYS A 253 -41.47 61.59 13.15
N ALA A 254 -41.32 60.28 13.34
CA ALA A 254 -41.55 59.63 14.63
C ALA A 254 -40.59 60.15 15.72
N LYS A 255 -39.34 60.46 15.35
CA LYS A 255 -38.37 61.11 16.24
C LYS A 255 -38.84 62.49 16.67
N ALA A 256 -39.29 63.33 15.75
CA ALA A 256 -39.80 64.66 16.07
C ALA A 256 -41.04 64.60 16.98
N ASP A 257 -41.95 63.64 16.73
CA ASP A 257 -43.14 63.43 17.54
C ASP A 257 -42.78 62.93 18.96
N TYR A 258 -41.80 62.03 19.09
CA TYR A 258 -41.28 61.57 20.38
C TYR A 258 -40.61 62.68 21.19
N GLU A 259 -39.72 63.46 20.57
CA GLU A 259 -39.06 64.59 21.26
C GLU A 259 -40.09 65.64 21.72
N ARG A 260 -41.11 65.92 20.91
CA ARG A 260 -42.21 66.82 21.30
C ARG A 260 -43.00 66.25 22.47
N SER A 261 -43.40 64.98 22.40
CA SER A 261 -44.14 64.31 23.46
C SER A 261 -43.35 64.25 24.77
N LYS A 262 -42.03 64.04 24.69
CA LYS A 262 -41.13 64.01 25.85
C LYS A 262 -41.10 65.35 26.60
N SER A 263 -41.09 66.48 25.88
CA SER A 263 -41.21 67.80 26.52
C SER A 263 -42.60 68.02 27.13
N LEU A 264 -43.66 67.67 26.40
CA LEU A 264 -45.03 67.89 26.86
C LEU A 264 -45.41 67.01 28.07
N VAL A 265 -44.88 65.79 28.18
CA VAL A 265 -45.15 64.91 29.33
C VAL A 265 -44.43 65.40 30.58
N ALA A 266 -43.21 65.96 30.42
CA ALA A 266 -42.49 66.61 31.52
C ALA A 266 -43.26 67.82 32.08
N ASP A 267 -43.93 68.56 31.20
CA ASP A 267 -44.80 69.69 31.53
C ASP A 267 -46.23 69.26 31.94
N LYS A 268 -46.51 67.95 32.03
CA LYS A 268 -47.84 67.35 32.35
C LYS A 268 -48.97 67.73 31.37
N ILE A 269 -48.63 68.11 30.14
CA ILE A 269 -49.58 68.52 29.09
C ILE A 269 -50.18 67.30 28.36
N VAL A 270 -49.43 66.21 28.24
CA VAL A 270 -49.90 64.93 27.66
C VAL A 270 -49.81 63.80 28.68
N SER A 271 -50.62 62.75 28.51
CA SER A 271 -50.61 61.61 29.44
C SER A 271 -49.37 60.71 29.23
N GLU A 272 -48.93 60.06 30.30
CA GLU A 272 -47.82 59.08 30.26
C GLU A 272 -48.10 57.95 29.25
N ARG A 273 -49.35 57.50 29.17
CA ARG A 273 -49.78 56.49 28.19
C ARG A 273 -49.56 56.96 26.75
N ASP A 274 -49.94 58.20 26.44
CA ASP A 274 -49.78 58.74 25.08
C ASP A 274 -48.30 58.94 24.74
N HIS A 275 -47.48 59.33 25.73
CA HIS A 275 -46.02 59.39 25.57
C HIS A 275 -45.42 58.00 25.26
N GLN A 276 -45.80 56.98 26.01
CA GLN A 276 -45.34 55.61 25.78
C GLN A 276 -45.73 55.08 24.39
N GLN A 277 -46.92 55.43 23.90
CA GLN A 277 -47.37 55.06 22.55
C GLN A 277 -46.49 55.71 21.46
N VAL A 278 -46.14 57.00 21.61
CA VAL A 278 -45.27 57.71 20.67
C VAL A 278 -43.83 57.17 20.75
N LYS A 279 -43.34 56.85 21.95
CA LYS A 279 -42.04 56.21 22.13
C LYS A 279 -41.95 54.88 21.39
N LEU A 280 -42.96 54.02 21.52
CA LEU A 280 -43.01 52.74 20.79
C LEU A 280 -42.99 52.95 19.26
N GLN A 281 -43.73 53.95 18.75
CA GLN A 281 -43.71 54.29 17.33
C GLN A 281 -42.32 54.76 16.85
N PHE A 282 -41.63 55.56 17.66
CA PHE A 282 -40.26 55.97 17.40
C PHE A 282 -39.30 54.79 17.37
N GLU A 283 -39.35 53.90 18.37
CA GLU A 283 -38.47 52.71 18.44
C GLU A 283 -38.71 51.76 17.26
N ASN A 284 -39.97 51.58 16.84
CA ASN A 284 -40.32 50.80 15.66
C ASN A 284 -39.78 51.43 14.37
N ALA A 285 -39.98 52.74 14.18
CA ALA A 285 -39.49 53.45 13.00
C ALA A 285 -37.94 53.50 12.96
N GLN A 286 -37.29 53.63 14.11
CA GLN A 286 -35.84 53.56 14.24
C GLN A 286 -35.31 52.19 13.83
N THR A 287 -35.93 51.11 14.30
CA THR A 287 -35.56 49.73 13.95
C THR A 287 -35.76 49.45 12.47
N ALA A 288 -36.88 49.91 11.89
CA ALA A 288 -37.16 49.78 10.46
C ALA A 288 -36.11 50.51 9.62
N TYR A 289 -35.80 51.78 9.96
CA TYR A 289 -34.77 52.54 9.26
C TYR A 289 -33.36 51.93 9.41
N ALA A 290 -32.98 51.51 10.61
CA ALA A 290 -31.69 50.87 10.87
C ALA A 290 -31.53 49.57 10.07
N THR A 291 -32.61 48.81 9.88
CA THR A 291 -32.61 47.56 9.10
C THR A 291 -32.34 47.82 7.62
N VAL A 292 -33.03 48.79 7.01
CA VAL A 292 -32.89 49.06 5.57
C VAL A 292 -31.67 49.91 5.22
N SER A 293 -31.19 50.75 6.15
CA SER A 293 -30.02 51.62 5.93
C SER A 293 -28.69 50.93 6.22
N LYS A 294 -28.71 49.72 6.80
CA LYS A 294 -27.49 48.97 7.10
C LYS A 294 -26.69 48.71 5.82
N ASN A 295 -25.44 49.17 5.80
CA ASN A 295 -24.54 49.12 4.65
C ASN A 295 -25.00 49.91 3.42
N TYR A 296 -26.06 50.71 3.53
CA TYR A 296 -26.50 51.59 2.44
C TYR A 296 -25.66 52.87 2.42
N GLY A 297 -25.10 53.19 1.25
CA GLY A 297 -24.27 54.37 1.02
C GLY A 297 -24.85 55.30 -0.06
N SER A 298 -24.05 56.27 -0.51
CA SER A 298 -24.45 57.23 -1.53
C SER A 298 -24.73 56.62 -2.90
N LYS A 299 -24.21 55.42 -3.18
CA LYS A 299 -24.33 54.71 -4.45
C LYS A 299 -25.30 53.53 -4.42
N GLY A 300 -25.93 53.25 -3.27
CA GLY A 300 -26.80 52.09 -3.07
C GLY A 300 -26.34 51.21 -1.89
N LEU A 301 -26.87 49.99 -1.83
CA LEU A 301 -26.58 49.00 -0.79
C LEU A 301 -25.24 48.30 -1.05
N ASN A 302 -24.26 48.50 -0.16
CA ASN A 302 -22.97 47.82 -0.27
C ASN A 302 -23.07 46.34 0.14
N VAL A 303 -22.54 45.49 -0.72
CA VAL A 303 -22.35 44.06 -0.46
C VAL A 303 -20.89 43.83 -0.13
N LEU A 304 -20.64 43.45 1.13
CA LEU A 304 -19.30 43.32 1.70
C LEU A 304 -18.84 41.86 1.70
N ALA A 305 -17.52 41.65 1.68
CA ALA A 305 -16.91 40.34 1.88
C ALA A 305 -17.20 39.81 3.30
N PRO A 306 -17.77 38.61 3.46
CA PRO A 306 -18.11 38.06 4.78
C PRO A 306 -16.87 37.58 5.56
N MET A 307 -15.76 37.31 4.87
CA MET A 307 -14.49 36.89 5.46
C MET A 307 -13.30 37.36 4.63
N SER A 308 -12.11 37.29 5.23
CA SER A 308 -10.85 37.50 4.51
C SER A 308 -10.48 36.26 3.69
N GLY A 309 -9.89 36.47 2.51
CA GLY A 309 -9.53 35.44 1.54
C GLY A 309 -9.26 36.04 0.17
N PHE A 310 -9.69 35.37 -0.89
CA PHE A 310 -9.68 35.90 -2.25
C PHE A 310 -11.00 35.62 -2.96
N VAL A 311 -11.29 36.39 -4.01
CA VAL A 311 -12.45 36.18 -4.88
C VAL A 311 -12.21 34.95 -5.75
N LYS A 312 -12.88 33.84 -5.46
CA LYS A 312 -12.79 32.61 -6.26
C LYS A 312 -13.54 32.73 -7.57
N ASN A 313 -14.79 33.18 -7.52
CA ASN A 313 -15.67 33.34 -8.67
C ASN A 313 -16.52 34.59 -8.50
N VAL A 314 -16.83 35.26 -9.62
CA VAL A 314 -17.91 36.25 -9.72
C VAL A 314 -18.99 35.65 -10.62
N LEU A 315 -20.24 35.67 -10.13
CA LEU A 315 -21.37 34.94 -10.72
C LEU A 315 -22.37 35.86 -11.43
N VAL A 316 -22.07 37.16 -11.48
CA VAL A 316 -22.90 38.21 -12.08
C VAL A 316 -22.05 39.13 -12.95
N THR A 317 -22.69 39.97 -13.76
CA THR A 317 -22.02 40.97 -14.61
C THR A 317 -22.32 42.40 -14.15
N GLU A 318 -21.45 43.35 -14.47
CA GLU A 318 -21.68 44.79 -14.25
C GLU A 318 -22.99 45.22 -14.92
N GLY A 319 -23.84 45.95 -14.20
CA GLY A 319 -25.13 46.43 -14.70
C GLY A 319 -26.24 45.37 -14.73
N GLN A 320 -25.98 44.14 -14.28
CA GLN A 320 -27.01 43.10 -14.21
C GLN A 320 -28.02 43.41 -13.10
N TYR A 321 -29.31 43.22 -13.38
CA TYR A 321 -30.34 43.19 -12.34
C TYR A 321 -30.34 41.84 -11.61
N VAL A 322 -30.37 41.87 -10.29
CA VAL A 322 -30.43 40.69 -9.43
C VAL A 322 -31.56 40.80 -8.41
N PRO A 323 -32.36 39.74 -8.21
CA PRO A 323 -33.25 39.62 -7.05
C PRO A 323 -32.48 39.47 -5.72
N SER A 324 -33.19 39.66 -4.59
CA SER A 324 -32.64 39.30 -3.29
C SER A 324 -32.39 37.80 -3.19
N GLY A 325 -31.27 37.41 -2.57
CA GLY A 325 -30.85 36.02 -2.44
C GLY A 325 -29.97 35.50 -3.59
N THR A 326 -29.88 36.22 -4.71
CA THR A 326 -29.03 35.82 -5.85
C THR A 326 -27.55 35.76 -5.45
N PRO A 327 -26.85 34.65 -5.73
CA PRO A 327 -25.40 34.55 -5.55
C PRO A 327 -24.65 35.54 -6.45
N LEU A 328 -23.72 36.30 -5.87
CA LEU A 328 -22.93 37.32 -6.57
C LEU A 328 -21.47 36.90 -6.75
N ALA A 329 -20.87 36.30 -5.71
CA ALA A 329 -19.49 35.85 -5.74
C ALA A 329 -19.24 34.74 -4.71
N THR A 330 -18.11 34.05 -4.86
CA THR A 330 -17.60 33.09 -3.85
C THR A 330 -16.26 33.60 -3.32
N ILE A 331 -16.13 33.73 -2.01
CA ILE A 331 -14.87 34.06 -1.33
C ILE A 331 -14.27 32.79 -0.74
N SER A 332 -12.98 32.55 -0.99
CA SER A 332 -12.26 31.37 -0.50
C SER A 332 -11.03 31.77 0.33
N LYS A 333 -10.77 31.03 1.41
CA LYS A 333 -9.51 31.13 2.19
C LYS A 333 -8.38 30.30 1.57
N ASN A 334 -8.73 29.20 0.90
CA ASN A 334 -7.83 28.16 0.41
C ASN A 334 -6.79 27.70 1.44
N LYS A 335 -7.19 27.60 2.71
CA LYS A 335 -6.31 27.16 3.81
C LYS A 335 -6.47 25.69 4.13
N LYS A 336 -7.67 25.14 3.91
CA LYS A 336 -7.97 23.74 4.13
C LYS A 336 -8.61 23.13 2.91
N LEU A 337 -8.13 21.95 2.54
CA LEU A 337 -8.59 21.21 1.38
C LEU A 337 -9.01 19.80 1.79
N ILE A 338 -9.84 19.20 0.95
CA ILE A 338 -10.28 17.82 1.08
C ILE A 338 -9.68 17.02 -0.06
N VAL A 339 -8.82 16.04 0.25
CA VAL A 339 -8.41 15.04 -0.72
C VAL A 339 -9.44 13.93 -0.71
N GLN A 340 -10.24 13.84 -1.77
CA GLN A 340 -11.27 12.81 -1.93
C GLN A 340 -10.79 11.75 -2.91
N ALA A 341 -10.52 10.55 -2.42
CA ALA A 341 -10.18 9.37 -3.20
C ALA A 341 -11.43 8.56 -3.55
N ASN A 342 -11.53 8.08 -4.80
CA ASN A 342 -12.65 7.27 -5.27
C ASN A 342 -12.24 5.80 -5.32
N VAL A 343 -12.58 5.00 -4.31
CA VAL A 343 -12.07 3.63 -4.18
C VAL A 343 -13.06 2.61 -4.73
N SER A 344 -12.60 1.60 -5.48
CA SER A 344 -13.46 0.49 -5.92
C SER A 344 -14.01 -0.30 -4.73
N GLN A 345 -15.26 -0.76 -4.83
CA GLN A 345 -15.92 -1.60 -3.81
C GLN A 345 -15.15 -2.88 -3.48
N ASN A 346 -14.32 -3.39 -4.39
CA ASN A 346 -13.48 -4.58 -4.15
C ASN A 346 -12.51 -4.39 -2.98
N TYR A 347 -12.25 -3.14 -2.59
CA TYR A 347 -11.38 -2.80 -1.45
C TYR A 347 -12.15 -2.48 -0.17
N PHE A 348 -13.48 -2.64 -0.14
CA PHE A 348 -14.33 -2.19 0.97
C PHE A 348 -13.89 -2.73 2.34
N SER A 349 -13.54 -4.02 2.42
CA SER A 349 -13.07 -4.67 3.65
C SER A 349 -11.77 -4.09 4.21
N ARG A 350 -11.01 -3.37 3.37
CA ARG A 350 -9.71 -2.78 3.73
C ARG A 350 -9.80 -1.30 4.10
N LEU A 351 -10.89 -0.62 3.76
CA LEU A 351 -11.02 0.83 3.93
C LEU A 351 -10.90 1.28 5.39
N SER A 352 -11.37 0.46 6.34
CA SER A 352 -11.27 0.73 7.78
C SER A 352 -9.83 0.77 8.29
N SER A 353 -8.90 0.13 7.57
CA SER A 353 -7.48 0.11 7.94
C SER A 353 -6.70 1.31 7.42
N ILE A 354 -7.28 2.13 6.53
CA ILE A 354 -6.60 3.27 5.90
C ILE A 354 -6.38 4.39 6.92
N THR A 355 -5.13 4.83 7.06
CA THR A 355 -4.73 5.86 8.03
C THR A 355 -4.16 7.11 7.37
N SER A 356 -3.59 6.96 6.18
CA SER A 356 -2.95 8.06 5.46
C SER A 356 -2.99 7.82 3.95
N ALA A 357 -2.55 8.81 3.19
CA ALA A 357 -2.40 8.73 1.75
C ALA A 357 -1.19 9.55 1.28
N ASN A 358 -0.55 9.07 0.22
CA ASN A 358 0.32 9.85 -0.65
C ASN A 358 -0.48 10.24 -1.89
N PHE A 359 -0.26 11.43 -2.44
CA PHE A 359 -0.93 11.85 -3.67
C PHE A 359 -0.06 12.80 -4.49
N LYS A 360 -0.31 12.85 -5.79
CA LYS A 360 0.34 13.80 -6.70
C LYS A 360 -0.62 14.27 -7.79
N THR A 361 -0.36 15.46 -8.31
CA THR A 361 -1.06 15.93 -9.51
C THR A 361 -0.43 15.28 -10.74
N PRO A 362 -1.20 14.97 -11.80
CA PRO A 362 -0.67 14.28 -12.99
C PRO A 362 0.50 14.99 -13.70
N GLN A 363 0.65 16.30 -13.49
CA GLN A 363 1.64 17.16 -14.14
C GLN A 363 2.84 17.49 -13.25
N SER A 364 2.92 16.91 -12.04
CA SER A 364 3.99 17.18 -11.08
C SER A 364 4.58 15.88 -10.53
N ASP A 365 5.90 15.85 -10.41
CA ASP A 365 6.61 14.78 -9.71
C ASP A 365 6.63 14.97 -8.19
N VAL A 366 6.09 16.09 -7.69
CA VAL A 366 5.98 16.35 -6.26
C VAL A 366 4.91 15.42 -5.66
N VAL A 367 5.34 14.57 -4.73
CA VAL A 367 4.46 13.69 -3.97
C VAL A 367 4.15 14.34 -2.63
N TYR A 368 2.88 14.60 -2.40
CA TYR A 368 2.35 15.10 -1.14
C TYR A 368 1.95 13.93 -0.24
N ASN A 369 2.16 14.12 1.06
CA ASN A 369 1.74 13.17 2.08
C ASN A 369 0.72 13.83 3.00
N THR A 370 -0.44 13.20 3.16
CA THR A 370 -1.51 13.70 4.03
C THR A 370 -1.05 13.95 5.46
N THR A 371 -0.26 13.07 6.08
CA THR A 371 0.26 13.25 7.44
C THR A 371 1.19 14.47 7.55
N ALA A 372 2.04 14.70 6.56
CA ALA A 372 2.90 15.88 6.51
C ALA A 372 2.11 17.19 6.41
N LEU A 373 0.96 17.16 5.73
CA LEU A 373 0.01 18.27 5.62
C LEU A 373 -1.00 18.31 6.78
N ASN A 374 -0.62 17.78 7.95
CA ASN A 374 -1.45 17.70 9.17
C ASN A 374 -2.82 17.05 8.93
N GLY A 375 -2.85 16.10 8.00
CA GLY A 375 -4.06 15.58 7.44
C GLY A 375 -4.78 14.59 8.33
N LYS A 376 -6.11 14.64 8.31
CA LYS A 376 -6.98 13.77 9.11
C LYS A 376 -8.00 13.10 8.22
N ILE A 377 -8.19 11.79 8.40
CA ILE A 377 -9.29 11.09 7.76
C ILE A 377 -10.60 11.60 8.34
N ILE A 378 -11.46 12.13 7.46
CA ILE A 378 -12.78 12.66 7.85
C ILE A 378 -13.82 11.55 7.75
N SER A 379 -13.76 10.80 6.66
CA SER A 379 -14.67 9.68 6.42
C SER A 379 -14.10 8.70 5.40
N TYR A 380 -14.44 7.43 5.58
CA TYR A 380 -14.49 6.43 4.52
C TYR A 380 -15.97 6.08 4.33
N GLY A 381 -16.48 6.21 3.10
CA GLY A 381 -17.91 6.01 2.80
C GLY A 381 -18.39 4.62 3.23
N LYS A 382 -19.58 4.54 3.83
CA LYS A 382 -20.22 3.26 4.23
C LYS A 382 -21.07 2.64 3.12
N SER A 383 -21.24 3.35 2.01
CA SER A 383 -22.02 2.91 0.85
C SER A 383 -21.51 3.61 -0.41
N ALA A 384 -21.54 2.92 -1.55
CA ALA A 384 -21.42 3.55 -2.85
C ALA A 384 -22.73 4.25 -3.24
N SER A 385 -22.66 5.26 -4.09
CA SER A 385 -23.86 5.92 -4.64
C SER A 385 -24.46 5.06 -5.74
N ALA A 386 -25.79 5.11 -5.94
CA ALA A 386 -26.44 4.46 -7.08
C ALA A 386 -25.90 4.93 -8.45
N ALA A 387 -25.26 6.11 -8.48
CA ALA A 387 -24.66 6.69 -9.68
C ALA A 387 -23.21 6.25 -9.94
N THR A 388 -22.47 5.76 -8.93
CA THR A 388 -21.05 5.40 -9.10
C THR A 388 -20.67 4.16 -8.27
N PRO A 389 -19.93 3.18 -8.83
CA PRO A 389 -19.46 2.00 -8.09
C PRO A 389 -18.27 2.31 -7.16
N PHE A 390 -18.02 3.58 -6.85
CA PHE A 390 -16.88 4.02 -6.03
C PHE A 390 -17.31 4.47 -4.64
N ILE A 391 -16.46 4.18 -3.66
CA ILE A 391 -16.60 4.57 -2.26
C ILE A 391 -15.63 5.72 -1.99
N PRO A 392 -16.10 6.90 -1.57
CA PRO A 392 -15.22 8.02 -1.29
C PRO A 392 -14.46 7.82 0.02
N VAL A 393 -13.15 8.08 0.01
CA VAL A 393 -12.31 8.22 1.21
C VAL A 393 -11.77 9.64 1.24
N THR A 394 -11.96 10.34 2.34
CA THR A 394 -11.72 11.79 2.43
C THR A 394 -10.75 12.13 3.53
N PHE A 395 -9.76 12.95 3.19
CA PHE A 395 -8.80 13.53 4.13
C PHE A 395 -8.94 15.05 4.11
N GLU A 396 -9.06 15.67 5.28
CA GLU A 396 -8.80 17.11 5.40
C GLU A 396 -7.29 17.30 5.47
N ILE A 397 -6.76 18.26 4.74
CA ILE A 397 -5.34 18.64 4.77
C ILE A 397 -5.22 20.16 4.87
N ASP A 398 -4.13 20.61 5.51
CA ASP A 398 -3.74 22.01 5.44
C ASP A 398 -3.13 22.31 4.07
N ASN A 399 -3.44 23.47 3.49
CA ASN A 399 -2.89 23.91 2.21
C ASN A 399 -1.83 24.99 2.42
N GLU A 400 -0.60 24.67 2.04
CA GLU A 400 0.54 25.59 2.10
C GLU A 400 0.68 26.47 0.84
N GLY A 401 -0.33 26.45 -0.04
CA GLY A 401 -0.44 27.32 -1.22
C GLY A 401 -0.06 26.68 -2.55
N GLN A 402 0.33 25.40 -2.54
CA GLN A 402 0.74 24.66 -3.74
C GLN A 402 -0.39 23.84 -4.37
N LEU A 403 -1.49 23.65 -3.63
CA LEU A 403 -2.62 22.84 -4.06
C LEU A 403 -3.82 23.73 -4.41
N VAL A 404 -4.51 23.35 -5.48
CA VAL A 404 -5.67 24.07 -6.01
C VAL A 404 -6.90 23.18 -5.93
N SER A 405 -7.99 23.71 -5.38
CA SER A 405 -9.29 23.02 -5.38
C SER A 405 -9.76 22.76 -6.81
N GLY A 406 -10.33 21.59 -7.07
CA GLY A 406 -10.79 21.13 -8.38
C GLY A 406 -9.75 20.31 -9.15
N SER A 407 -8.50 20.23 -8.67
CA SER A 407 -7.48 19.40 -9.30
C SER A 407 -7.78 17.90 -9.15
N ILE A 408 -7.60 17.16 -10.24
CA ILE A 408 -7.57 15.69 -10.22
C ILE A 408 -6.20 15.23 -9.73
N VAL A 409 -6.18 14.20 -8.89
CA VAL A 409 -4.94 13.66 -8.29
C VAL A 409 -4.92 12.15 -8.37
N GLU A 410 -3.71 11.60 -8.53
CA GLU A 410 -3.43 10.19 -8.29
C GLU A 410 -3.16 10.01 -6.80
N ILE A 411 -3.79 9.02 -6.18
CA ILE A 411 -3.77 8.79 -4.73
C ILE A 411 -3.37 7.35 -4.42
N TYR A 412 -2.46 7.20 -3.48
CA TYR A 412 -2.00 5.95 -2.91
C TYR A 412 -2.42 5.91 -1.45
N LEU A 413 -3.55 5.27 -1.17
CA LEU A 413 -4.08 5.11 0.19
C LEU A 413 -3.25 4.07 0.93
N LYS A 414 -2.77 4.41 2.11
CA LYS A 414 -1.92 3.55 2.94
C LYS A 414 -2.71 3.03 4.14
N SER A 415 -2.68 1.72 4.34
CA SER A 415 -3.20 1.11 5.56
C SER A 415 -2.33 1.47 6.78
N SER A 416 -2.86 1.19 7.96
CA SER A 416 -2.07 1.03 9.18
C SER A 416 -0.97 -0.03 8.98
N PRO A 417 0.19 0.14 9.64
CA PRO A 417 1.29 -0.81 9.52
C PRO A 417 0.92 -2.16 10.12
N ILE A 418 1.20 -3.21 9.37
CA ILE A 418 1.17 -4.61 9.82
C ILE A 418 2.60 -4.92 10.27
N ALA A 419 2.82 -5.09 11.58
CA ALA A 419 4.16 -5.17 12.15
C ALA A 419 4.99 -6.36 11.63
N ASP A 420 4.36 -7.53 11.53
CA ASP A 420 5.04 -8.81 11.26
C ASP A 420 4.47 -9.48 10.00
N ALA A 421 4.40 -8.74 8.90
CA ALA A 421 3.89 -9.28 7.64
C ALA A 421 4.98 -10.10 6.94
N LEU A 422 4.66 -11.35 6.62
CA LEU A 422 5.46 -12.16 5.71
C LEU A 422 5.21 -11.65 4.28
N VAL A 423 6.25 -11.20 3.59
CA VAL A 423 6.09 -10.60 2.24
C VAL A 423 7.06 -11.18 1.23
N VAL A 424 6.62 -11.22 -0.02
CA VAL A 424 7.46 -11.58 -1.17
C VAL A 424 7.36 -10.50 -2.24
N PRO A 425 8.40 -10.30 -3.06
CA PRO A 425 8.30 -9.43 -4.22
C PRO A 425 7.19 -9.89 -5.17
N VAL A 426 6.51 -8.96 -5.83
CA VAL A 426 5.49 -9.28 -6.85
C VAL A 426 6.06 -10.21 -7.93
N SER A 427 7.35 -10.05 -8.27
CA SER A 427 8.04 -10.87 -9.28
C SER A 427 8.21 -12.35 -8.89
N ALA A 428 8.00 -12.70 -7.62
CA ALA A 428 8.03 -14.08 -7.16
C ALA A 428 6.72 -14.83 -7.41
N LEU A 429 5.63 -14.11 -7.68
CA LEU A 429 4.30 -14.68 -7.86
C LEU A 429 4.10 -15.13 -9.30
N ILE A 430 3.58 -16.35 -9.45
CA ILE A 430 3.12 -16.89 -10.73
C ILE A 430 1.63 -17.17 -10.63
N GLU A 431 0.87 -16.54 -11.52
CA GLU A 431 -0.58 -16.74 -11.61
C GLU A 431 -0.90 -17.86 -12.61
N GLU A 432 -1.77 -18.78 -12.20
CA GLU A 432 -2.36 -19.79 -13.07
C GLU A 432 -3.86 -19.88 -12.78
N GLN A 433 -4.68 -19.52 -13.76
CA GLN A 433 -6.15 -19.59 -13.67
C GLN A 433 -6.73 -18.87 -12.44
N GLY A 434 -6.13 -17.73 -12.05
CA GLY A 434 -6.54 -16.94 -10.88
C GLY A 434 -6.01 -17.44 -9.54
N ILE A 435 -5.21 -18.51 -9.51
CA ILE A 435 -4.52 -19.01 -8.32
C ILE A 435 -3.05 -18.58 -8.38
N PHE A 436 -2.53 -18.09 -7.26
CA PHE A 436 -1.15 -17.63 -7.16
C PHE A 436 -0.25 -18.69 -6.52
N TYR A 437 0.92 -18.87 -7.12
CA TYR A 437 1.94 -19.81 -6.69
C TYR A 437 3.29 -19.13 -6.53
N VAL A 438 4.14 -19.72 -5.71
CA VAL A 438 5.57 -19.41 -5.62
C VAL A 438 6.40 -20.68 -5.78
N TYR A 439 7.66 -20.52 -6.18
CA TYR A 439 8.64 -21.60 -6.16
C TYR A 439 9.55 -21.43 -4.95
N VAL A 440 9.48 -22.39 -4.03
CA VAL A 440 10.34 -22.47 -2.85
C VAL A 440 11.50 -23.40 -3.17
N GLN A 441 12.73 -22.97 -2.92
CA GLN A 441 13.89 -23.86 -3.01
C GLN A 441 13.99 -24.68 -1.73
N THR A 442 13.85 -25.99 -1.85
CA THR A 442 13.94 -26.91 -0.70
C THR A 442 15.35 -27.45 -0.47
N GLY A 443 16.20 -27.38 -1.49
CA GLY A 443 17.63 -27.65 -1.37
C GLY A 443 18.27 -27.58 -2.74
N GLY A 444 19.49 -27.07 -2.85
CA GLY A 444 20.34 -27.14 -4.05
C GLY A 444 19.64 -26.78 -5.34
N GLU A 445 19.29 -27.81 -6.09
CA GLU A 445 18.64 -27.76 -7.39
C GLU A 445 17.18 -28.25 -7.35
N SER A 446 16.64 -28.46 -6.15
CA SER A 446 15.28 -28.90 -5.85
C SER A 446 14.38 -27.73 -5.45
N PHE A 447 13.24 -27.65 -6.13
CA PHE A 447 12.22 -26.62 -5.92
C PHE A 447 10.84 -27.24 -5.73
N GLN A 448 9.98 -26.58 -4.98
CA GLN A 448 8.57 -26.94 -4.85
C GLN A 448 7.69 -25.79 -5.30
N LYS A 449 6.68 -26.12 -6.12
CA LYS A 449 5.59 -25.20 -6.42
C LYS A 449 4.61 -25.22 -5.26
N ARG A 450 4.39 -24.08 -4.62
CA ARG A 450 3.43 -23.94 -3.51
C ARG A 450 2.39 -22.89 -3.82
N GLU A 451 1.13 -23.24 -3.63
CA GLU A 451 0.02 -22.29 -3.66
C GLU A 451 0.14 -21.32 -2.49
N VAL A 452 -0.11 -20.04 -2.73
CA VAL A 452 -0.05 -18.99 -1.71
C VAL A 452 -1.36 -18.23 -1.63
N LYS A 453 -1.78 -17.93 -0.40
CA LYS A 453 -2.89 -17.01 -0.15
C LYS A 453 -2.34 -15.62 0.07
N LEU A 454 -2.76 -14.67 -0.76
CA LEU A 454 -2.25 -13.30 -0.73
C LEU A 454 -3.08 -12.37 0.18
N GLY A 455 -2.43 -11.35 0.72
CA GLY A 455 -3.01 -10.26 1.51
C GLY A 455 -2.89 -8.92 0.79
N GLY A 456 -2.44 -7.88 1.53
CA GLY A 456 -2.20 -6.55 0.97
C GLY A 456 -1.00 -6.50 0.00
N SER A 457 -0.93 -5.45 -0.81
CA SER A 457 0.15 -5.17 -1.75
C SER A 457 0.57 -3.70 -1.67
N ASP A 458 1.87 -3.41 -1.63
CA ASP A 458 2.39 -2.05 -1.72
C ASP A 458 2.74 -1.66 -3.17
N GLY A 459 2.53 -2.57 -4.12
CA GLY A 459 2.90 -2.45 -5.54
C GLY A 459 4.28 -3.02 -5.89
N LEU A 460 5.14 -3.28 -4.89
CA LEU A 460 6.47 -3.89 -5.05
C LEU A 460 6.53 -5.28 -4.40
N ASN A 461 5.94 -5.40 -3.22
CA ASN A 461 5.82 -6.59 -2.42
C ASN A 461 4.35 -6.90 -2.13
N VAL A 462 4.07 -8.18 -1.91
CA VAL A 462 2.75 -8.68 -1.55
C VAL A 462 2.88 -9.47 -0.26
N GLN A 463 1.95 -9.23 0.65
CA GLN A 463 1.81 -10.02 1.86
C GLN A 463 1.33 -11.43 1.52
N VAL A 464 1.97 -12.43 2.13
CA VAL A 464 1.56 -13.83 2.04
C VAL A 464 0.96 -14.26 3.37
N LEU A 465 -0.30 -14.66 3.33
CA LEU A 465 -1.09 -15.10 4.51
C LEU A 465 -0.88 -16.58 4.83
N SER A 466 -0.61 -17.40 3.82
CA SER A 466 -0.30 -18.84 3.97
C SER A 466 0.36 -19.40 2.72
N GLY A 467 1.05 -20.54 2.86
CA GLY A 467 1.69 -21.30 1.76
C GLY A 467 3.22 -21.35 1.82
N ILE A 468 3.82 -20.43 2.60
CA ILE A 468 5.27 -20.37 2.87
C ILE A 468 5.51 -19.96 4.32
N SER A 469 6.71 -20.26 4.81
CA SER A 469 7.18 -19.96 6.15
C SER A 469 8.34 -18.96 6.13
N GLU A 470 8.59 -18.34 7.27
CA GLU A 470 9.75 -17.48 7.46
C GLU A 470 11.06 -18.26 7.25
N ASN A 471 12.07 -17.59 6.69
CA ASN A 471 13.38 -18.11 6.29
C ASN A 471 13.39 -19.10 5.11
N GLU A 472 12.24 -19.54 4.61
CA GLU A 472 12.19 -20.25 3.33
C GLU A 472 12.68 -19.34 2.20
N ARG A 473 13.29 -19.92 1.16
CA ARG A 473 13.81 -19.14 0.04
C ARG A 473 12.88 -19.26 -1.16
N VAL A 474 12.30 -18.14 -1.55
CA VAL A 474 11.39 -18.04 -2.68
C VAL A 474 12.12 -17.47 -3.89
N VAL A 475 11.89 -18.06 -5.06
CA VAL A 475 12.44 -17.62 -6.34
C VAL A 475 11.80 -16.28 -6.72
N THR A 476 12.62 -15.26 -6.89
CA THR A 476 12.20 -13.88 -7.24
C THR A 476 12.43 -13.55 -8.71
N LYS A 477 13.31 -14.29 -9.39
CA LYS A 477 13.56 -14.24 -10.84
C LYS A 477 13.81 -15.67 -11.34
N GLY A 478 13.34 -16.00 -12.54
CA GLY A 478 13.53 -17.33 -13.13
C GLY A 478 12.44 -18.35 -12.81
N GLY A 479 11.34 -17.95 -12.13
CA GLY A 479 10.26 -18.87 -11.76
C GLY A 479 9.57 -19.53 -12.96
N TYR A 480 9.48 -18.84 -14.10
CA TYR A 480 8.92 -19.42 -15.33
C TYR A 480 9.81 -20.52 -15.91
N GLN A 481 11.13 -20.41 -15.80
CA GLN A 481 12.08 -21.41 -16.27
C GLN A 481 11.96 -22.69 -15.42
N ILE A 482 11.80 -22.57 -14.11
CA ILE A 482 11.53 -23.71 -13.21
C ILE A 482 10.20 -24.37 -13.57
N LYS A 483 9.17 -23.57 -13.86
CA LYS A 483 7.88 -24.08 -14.34
C LYS A 483 8.05 -24.94 -15.61
N LEU A 484 8.80 -24.46 -16.60
CA LEU A 484 9.04 -25.21 -17.83
C LEU A 484 9.82 -26.51 -17.58
N SER A 485 10.78 -26.50 -16.64
CA SER A 485 11.50 -27.72 -16.24
C SER A 485 10.57 -28.77 -15.61
N SER A 486 9.59 -28.34 -14.82
CA SER A 486 8.59 -29.26 -14.27
C SER A 486 7.67 -29.90 -15.33
N ALA A 487 7.40 -29.18 -16.43
CA ALA A 487 6.52 -29.64 -17.50
C ALA A 487 7.22 -30.55 -18.53
N SER A 488 8.55 -30.51 -18.60
CA SER A 488 9.32 -31.27 -19.60
C SER A 488 9.55 -32.74 -19.21
N GLY A 489 9.18 -33.16 -17.99
CA GLY A 489 9.10 -34.56 -17.58
C GLY A 489 10.42 -35.34 -17.57
N ALA A 490 11.53 -34.69 -17.93
CA ALA A 490 12.85 -35.30 -17.90
C ALA A 490 13.38 -35.24 -16.46
N LEU A 491 13.26 -36.35 -15.74
CA LEU A 491 14.24 -36.64 -14.68
C LEU A 491 15.62 -36.53 -15.34
N PRO A 492 16.51 -35.63 -14.89
CA PRO A 492 17.90 -35.69 -15.34
C PRO A 492 18.39 -37.09 -14.99
N ALA A 493 18.84 -37.85 -15.99
CA ALA A 493 19.59 -39.05 -15.72
C ALA A 493 20.72 -38.65 -14.76
N HIS A 494 20.82 -39.31 -13.60
CA HIS A 494 22.00 -39.24 -12.75
C HIS A 494 23.19 -39.68 -13.62
N GLY A 495 23.85 -38.68 -14.21
CA GLY A 495 24.85 -38.83 -15.25
C GLY A 495 26.08 -38.05 -14.85
N HIS A 496 26.61 -38.34 -13.67
CA HIS A 496 28.01 -38.06 -13.40
C HIS A 496 28.80 -39.29 -13.84
N GLU A 497 29.51 -39.19 -14.96
CA GLU A 497 30.59 -40.13 -15.27
C GLU A 497 31.58 -40.14 -14.09
N HIS A 498 31.88 -41.35 -13.62
CA HIS A 498 32.73 -41.62 -12.46
C HIS A 498 34.21 -41.74 -12.80
#